data_AF-A0A7W9GCD4-F1
#
_entry.id   AF-A0A7W9GCD4-F1
#
_cell.length_a   1.000
_cell.length_b   1.000
_cell.length_c   1.000
_cell.angle_alpha   90.00
_cell.angle_beta   90.00
_cell.angle_gamma   90.00
#
_symmetry.space_group_name_H-M   'P 1'
#
loop_
_entity.id
_entity.type
_entity.pdbx_description
1 polymer ?
#
loop_
_entity_poly.entity_id
_entity_poly.type
_entity_poly.pdbx_seq_one_letter_code
_entity_poly.pdbx_strand_id
1 'polypeptide(L)'
;MESHFEAREGAEPHHQWCLVYDVESSRVVHLHQHLAVSSDAALATEQLAEAALAQVPSGLSRERLAVAHPDPGVELGPDMTYVIDPESGRVTARPDAQTFYETR
;
A
#
# COMPACT_ATOMS: atom_id res chain seq x y z
N MET A 1 15.70 -33.95 -4.16
CA MET A 1 14.35 -33.57 -4.61
C MET A 1 14.42 -32.09 -4.91
N GLU A 2 14.89 -31.76 -6.11
CA GLU A 2 15.12 -30.39 -6.55
C GLU A 2 13.79 -29.91 -7.15
N SER A 3 13.13 -28.96 -6.47
CA SER A 3 11.92 -28.33 -7.01
C SER A 3 12.34 -27.38 -8.12
N HIS A 4 12.11 -27.80 -9.35
CA HIS A 4 12.07 -26.91 -10.51
C HIS A 4 10.95 -25.90 -10.30
N PHE A 5 11.31 -24.65 -10.00
CA PHE A 5 10.39 -23.52 -10.07
C PHE A 5 10.28 -23.15 -11.55
N GLU A 6 9.38 -23.82 -12.28
CA GLU A 6 8.98 -23.37 -13.61
C GLU A 6 8.20 -22.07 -13.45
N ALA A 7 8.93 -20.94 -13.54
CA ALA A 7 8.32 -19.64 -13.75
C ALA A 7 7.53 -19.74 -15.07
N ARG A 8 6.20 -19.74 -14.98
CA ARG A 8 5.33 -19.64 -16.15
C ARG A 8 5.57 -18.25 -16.74
N GLU A 9 6.43 -18.16 -17.74
CA GLU A 9 6.62 -16.97 -18.56
C GLU A 9 5.25 -16.55 -19.12
N GLY A 10 4.71 -15.43 -18.63
CA GLY A 10 3.46 -14.84 -19.13
C GLY A 10 2.41 -14.49 -18.07
N ALA A 11 2.60 -14.81 -16.79
CA ALA A 11 1.73 -14.26 -15.75
C ALA A 11 2.23 -12.85 -15.38
N GLU A 12 1.43 -11.82 -15.69
CA GLU A 12 1.69 -10.49 -15.15
C GLU A 12 1.61 -10.56 -13.62
N PRO A 13 2.60 -9.98 -12.89
CA PRO A 13 2.58 -9.98 -11.45
C PRO A 13 1.28 -9.33 -10.96
N HIS A 14 0.69 -9.89 -9.91
CA HIS A 14 -0.48 -9.33 -9.27
C HIS A 14 -0.05 -8.33 -8.21
N HIS A 15 -0.28 -7.05 -8.49
CA HIS A 15 0.05 -5.94 -7.60
C HIS A 15 -1.03 -5.75 -6.54
N GLN A 16 -0.66 -5.88 -5.26
CA GLN A 16 -1.54 -5.57 -4.14
C GLN A 16 -0.93 -4.45 -3.32
N TRP A 17 -1.79 -3.53 -2.89
CA TRP A 17 -1.37 -2.33 -2.18
C TRP A 17 -2.24 -2.11 -0.95
N CYS A 18 -1.63 -1.61 0.11
CA CYS A 18 -2.34 -1.04 1.23
C CYS A 18 -1.55 0.10 1.86
N LEU A 19 -2.25 0.99 2.55
CA LEU A 19 -1.68 2.16 3.20
C LEU A 19 -1.91 2.04 4.69
N VAL A 20 -0.84 2.17 5.47
CA VAL A 20 -0.95 2.30 6.92
C VAL A 20 -0.98 3.78 7.26
N TYR A 21 -1.92 4.14 8.11
CA TYR A 21 -2.10 5.51 8.55
C TYR A 21 -2.34 5.59 10.05
N ASP A 22 -1.97 6.74 10.61
CA ASP A 22 -2.29 7.10 11.98
C ASP A 22 -3.72 7.64 12.05
N VAL A 23 -4.56 7.03 12.88
CA VAL A 23 -6.00 7.35 12.96
C VAL A 23 -6.27 8.72 13.59
N GLU A 24 -5.40 9.19 14.50
CA GLU A 24 -5.58 10.48 15.16
C GLU A 24 -5.32 11.65 14.20
N SER A 25 -4.27 11.54 13.38
CA SER A 25 -3.83 12.58 12.45
C SER A 25 -4.29 12.35 11.01
N SER A 26 -4.89 11.20 10.70
CA SER A 26 -5.26 10.76 9.33
C SER A 26 -4.09 10.79 8.34
N ARG A 27 -2.85 10.70 8.85
CA ARG A 27 -1.64 10.75 8.03
C ARG A 27 -1.19 9.35 7.65
N VAL A 28 -0.92 9.14 6.36
CA VAL A 28 -0.25 7.92 5.89
C VAL A 28 1.18 7.91 6.40
N VAL A 29 1.56 6.81 7.04
CA VAL A 29 2.88 6.59 7.63
C VAL A 29 3.68 5.52 6.89
N HIS A 30 2.99 4.66 6.13
CA HIS A 30 3.62 3.61 5.34
C HIS A 30 2.75 3.24 4.14
N LEU A 31 3.37 3.06 2.98
CA LEU A 31 2.75 2.49 1.79
C LEU A 31 3.36 1.10 1.58
N HIS A 32 2.52 0.08 1.60
CA HIS A 32 2.94 -1.30 1.46
C HIS A 32 2.54 -1.84 0.09
N GLN A 33 3.50 -2.48 -0.58
CA GLN A 33 3.31 -3.17 -1.85
C GLN A 33 3.64 -4.64 -1.68
N HIS A 34 2.73 -5.49 -2.12
CA HIS A 34 2.98 -6.92 -2.31
C HIS A 34 2.88 -7.24 -3.80
N LEU A 35 3.90 -7.90 -4.33
CA LEU A 35 3.97 -8.37 -5.70
C LEU A 35 3.84 -9.89 -5.69
N ALA A 36 2.65 -10.39 -5.98
CA ALA A 36 2.43 -11.81 -6.13
C ALA A 36 2.76 -12.25 -7.56
N VAL A 37 3.43 -13.39 -7.71
CA VAL A 37 3.79 -13.94 -9.04
C VAL A 37 2.58 -14.43 -9.84
N SER A 38 1.41 -14.57 -9.21
CA SER A 38 0.14 -14.92 -9.81
C SER A 38 -1.01 -14.55 -8.86
N SER A 39 -2.25 -14.59 -9.34
CA SER A 39 -3.44 -14.36 -8.51
C SER A 39 -3.60 -15.40 -7.39
N ASP A 40 -3.21 -16.67 -7.61
CA ASP A 40 -3.21 -17.71 -6.57
C ASP A 40 -2.18 -17.46 -5.46
N ALA A 41 -1.13 -16.68 -5.77
CA ALA A 41 -0.11 -16.26 -4.81
C ALA A 41 -0.47 -14.93 -4.13
N ALA A 42 -1.60 -14.32 -4.47
CA ALA A 42 -2.06 -13.09 -3.84
C ALA A 42 -2.41 -13.34 -2.37
N LEU A 43 -2.03 -12.38 -1.51
CA LEU A 43 -2.38 -12.41 -0.10
C LEU A 43 -3.85 -12.02 0.11
N ALA A 44 -4.49 -12.63 1.11
CA ALA A 44 -5.75 -12.10 1.61
C ALA A 44 -5.56 -10.70 2.21
N THR A 45 -6.60 -9.87 2.17
CA THR A 45 -6.59 -8.49 2.69
C THR A 45 -6.04 -8.39 4.11
N GLU A 46 -6.43 -9.31 5.00
CA GLU A 46 -5.95 -9.34 6.39
C GLU A 46 -4.45 -9.63 6.48
N GLN A 47 -3.95 -10.59 5.69
CA GLN A 47 -2.52 -10.94 5.67
C GLN A 47 -1.66 -9.80 5.12
N LEU A 48 -2.17 -9.10 4.10
CA LEU A 48 -1.53 -7.91 3.55
C LEU A 48 -1.45 -6.79 4.59
N ALA A 49 -2.54 -6.56 5.35
CA ALA A 49 -2.59 -5.59 6.43
C ALA A 49 -1.61 -5.94 7.57
N GLU A 50 -1.55 -7.20 7.98
CA GLU A 50 -0.58 -7.67 8.99
C GLU A 50 0.86 -7.47 8.53
N ALA A 51 1.17 -7.83 7.28
CA ALA A 51 2.50 -7.63 6.70
C ALA A 51 2.90 -6.15 6.63
N ALA A 52 1.95 -5.27 6.31
CA ALA A 52 2.17 -3.83 6.32
C ALA A 52 2.42 -3.29 7.73
N LEU A 53 1.59 -3.66 8.71
CA LEU A 53 1.73 -3.26 10.12
C LEU A 53 3.01 -3.81 10.78
N ALA A 54 3.55 -4.92 10.28
CA ALA A 54 4.83 -5.46 10.73
C ALA A 54 6.03 -4.64 10.24
N GLN A 55 5.89 -3.90 9.14
CA GLN A 55 6.96 -3.07 8.56
C GLN A 55 6.94 -1.62 9.05
N VAL A 56 5.89 -1.21 9.77
CA VAL A 56 5.84 0.12 10.38
C VAL A 56 6.89 0.21 11.49
N PRO A 57 7.68 1.31 11.54
CA PRO A 57 8.66 1.51 12.60
C PRO A 57 8.04 1.43 14.00
N SER A 58 8.73 0.77 14.93
CA SER A 58 8.26 0.53 16.31
C SER A 58 8.06 1.79 17.16
N GLY A 59 8.42 2.96 16.66
CA GLY A 59 8.17 4.26 17.30
C GLY A 59 6.72 4.75 17.22
N LEU A 60 5.86 4.08 16.45
CA LEU A 60 4.43 4.38 16.37
C LEU A 60 3.63 3.32 17.15
N SER A 61 2.68 3.76 17.97
CA SER A 61 1.83 2.80 18.69
C SER A 61 0.87 2.11 17.73
N ARG A 62 0.89 0.77 17.72
CA ARG A 62 0.00 -0.04 16.87
C ARG A 62 -1.48 0.22 17.08
N GLU A 63 -1.88 0.61 18.29
CA GLU A 63 -3.28 0.93 18.60
C GLU A 63 -3.79 2.18 17.86
N ARG A 64 -2.89 2.99 17.33
CA ARG A 64 -3.19 4.20 16.55
C ARG A 64 -3.09 3.97 15.05
N LEU A 65 -2.71 2.76 14.63
CA LEU A 65 -2.49 2.45 13.22
C LEU A 65 -3.69 1.70 12.66
N ALA A 66 -4.15 2.13 11.49
CA ALA A 66 -5.14 1.44 10.70
C ALA A 66 -4.62 1.23 9.28
N VAL A 67 -5.25 0.30 8.57
CA VAL A 67 -4.88 -0.05 7.18
C VAL A 67 -6.04 0.26 6.25
N ALA A 68 -5.78 1.05 5.22
CA ALA A 68 -6.70 1.35 4.15
C ALA A 68 -6.28 0.63 2.86
N HIS A 69 -7.26 0.11 2.12
CA HIS A 69 -7.06 -0.55 0.84
C HIS A 69 -7.58 0.38 -0.26
N PRO A 70 -6.69 0.96 -1.08
CA PRO A 70 -7.12 1.83 -2.17
C PRO A 70 -7.91 1.06 -3.22
N ASP A 71 -8.89 1.73 -3.82
CA ASP A 71 -9.61 1.20 -4.99
C ASP A 71 -8.60 0.93 -6.14
N PRO A 72 -8.81 -0.09 -6.99
CA PRO A 72 -7.87 -0.49 -8.02
C PRO A 72 -7.59 0.56 -9.12
N GLY A 73 -8.29 1.70 -9.10
CA GLY A 73 -8.07 2.84 -9.99
C GLY A 73 -7.29 4.00 -9.36
N VAL A 74 -6.86 3.90 -8.10
CA VAL A 74 -6.07 4.94 -7.44
C VAL A 74 -4.61 4.80 -7.84
N GLU A 75 -4.07 5.81 -8.53
CA GLU A 75 -2.65 5.86 -8.85
C GLU A 75 -1.84 6.10 -7.57
N LEU A 76 -1.01 5.12 -7.22
CA LEU A 76 -0.08 5.20 -6.12
C LEU A 76 1.33 5.50 -6.67
N GLY A 77 1.94 6.59 -6.20
CA GLY A 77 3.30 6.99 -6.52
C GLY A 77 3.96 7.79 -5.40
N PRO A 78 5.29 8.02 -5.50
CA PRO A 78 6.04 8.80 -4.54
C PRO A 78 5.68 10.30 -4.54
N ASP A 79 5.17 10.81 -5.66
CA ASP A 79 4.80 12.23 -5.84
C ASP A 79 3.32 12.52 -5.53
N MET A 80 2.69 11.62 -4.77
CA MET A 80 1.27 11.71 -4.41
C MET A 80 1.13 11.88 -2.90
N THR A 81 0.27 12.82 -2.50
CA THR A 81 -0.26 12.88 -1.14
C THR A 81 -1.52 12.01 -1.07
N TYR A 82 -1.62 11.14 -0.08
CA TYR A 82 -2.81 10.33 0.17
C TYR A 82 -3.63 10.90 1.31
N VAL A 83 -4.94 11.05 1.08
CA VAL A 83 -5.91 11.40 2.11
C VAL A 83 -6.81 10.20 2.33
N ILE A 84 -7.00 9.84 3.60
CA ILE A 84 -7.88 8.73 3.99
C ILE A 84 -9.09 9.32 4.69
N ASP A 85 -10.26 8.95 4.19
CA ASP A 85 -11.53 9.23 4.87
C ASP A 85 -11.67 8.29 6.07
N PRO A 86 -11.74 8.79 7.31
CA PRO A 86 -11.70 7.94 8.50
C PRO A 86 -12.98 7.13 8.71
N GLU A 87 -14.12 7.55 8.14
CA GLU A 87 -15.41 6.86 8.29
C GLU A 87 -15.55 5.68 7.32
N SER A 88 -15.10 5.87 6.07
CA SER A 88 -15.20 4.87 5.00
C SER A 88 -13.92 4.10 4.74
N GLY A 89 -12.77 4.56 5.26
CA GLY A 89 -11.45 4.03 4.94
C GLY A 89 -11.02 4.31 3.50
N ARG A 90 -11.77 5.16 2.77
CA ARG A 90 -11.51 5.43 1.36
C ARG A 90 -10.22 6.23 1.19
N VAL A 91 -9.38 5.77 0.28
CA VAL A 91 -8.13 6.45 -0.10
C VAL A 91 -8.38 7.34 -1.31
N THR A 92 -7.96 8.60 -1.20
CA THR A 92 -7.85 9.51 -2.35
C THR A 92 -6.41 9.93 -2.52
N ALA A 93 -5.83 9.63 -3.67
CA ALA A 93 -4.52 10.17 -4.05
C ALA A 93 -4.71 11.57 -4.65
N ARG A 94 -3.85 12.51 -4.26
CA ARG A 94 -3.76 13.84 -4.83
C ARG A 94 -2.33 14.07 -5.27
N PRO A 95 -2.09 14.67 -6.45
CA PRO A 95 -0.73 15.07 -6.81
C PRO A 95 -0.20 16.01 -5.74
N ASP A 96 1.03 15.76 -5.30
CA ASP A 96 1.66 16.60 -4.29
C ASP A 96 1.84 18.00 -4.88
N ALA A 97 1.29 19.01 -4.19
CA ALA A 97 1.37 20.40 -4.65
C ALA A 97 2.78 20.99 -4.54
N GLN A 98 3.76 20.28 -3.95
CA GLN A 98 5.14 20.74 -3.83
C GLN A 98 5.94 20.63 -5.13
N THR A 99 5.45 19.94 -6.16
CA THR A 99 6.18 19.79 -7.44
C THR A 99 5.94 20.95 -8.44
N PHE A 100 5.38 22.08 -8.00
CA PHE A 100 5.17 23.28 -8.84
C PHE A 100 6.18 24.43 -8.63
N TYR A 101 7.35 24.14 -8.06
CA TYR A 101 8.56 24.97 -8.18
C TYR A 101 9.69 23.96 -8.41
N GLU A 102 10.38 23.85 -9.54
CA GLU A 102 11.09 24.87 -10.31
C GLU A 102 11.30 24.36 -11.75
N THR A 103 10.80 25.09 -12.74
CA THR A 103 11.57 25.31 -13.97
C THR A 103 11.15 26.66 -14.55
N ARG A 104 11.82 27.71 -14.08
CA ARG A 104 11.93 28.98 -14.81
C ARG A 104 13.33 29.09 -15.39
#